data_AF-A0A5N6PYX2-F1
#
_entry.id   AF-A0A5N6PYX2-F1
#
_cell.length_a   1.000
_cell.length_b   1.000
_cell.length_c   1.000
_cell.angle_alpha   90.00
_cell.angle_beta   90.00
_cell.angle_gamma   90.00
#
_symmetry.space_group_name_H-M   'P 1'
#
loop_
_entity.id
_entity.type
_entity.pdbx_description
1 polymer ?
#
loop_
_entity_poly.entity_id
_entity_poly.type
_entity_poly.pdbx_seq_one_letter_code
_entity_poly.pdbx_strand_id
1 'polypeptide(L)'
;MLVNRILKHGKKSLAYQIIYRAVKKIQQKTETNPLSVLRQAIHGVTPGIAVKARRVGGSTHQVPIEIGSTQGKALAIRWLLAASRKRPGRNMAFKLSSELVDAAKGSGDAIRKREETHRMAEANRAFAHFQKEFVHFSGSQRSAPIATAVDIGILRIRLNDQWLTMALMGGFARIGNNEITVLVNDAEKSSDIDPQEAQQTLEIAEAALRKAEGKRQTIEANLALRRARTRVEAINAIS
;
A
#
# COMPACT_ATOMS: atom_id res chain seq x y z
N MET A 1 -11.11 -0.17 -18.83
CA MET A 1 -10.79 0.84 -17.79
C MET A 1 -11.48 2.19 -17.99
N LEU A 2 -11.46 2.80 -19.18
CA LEU A 2 -12.00 4.15 -19.42
C LEU A 2 -13.53 4.24 -19.25
N VAL A 3 -14.28 3.31 -19.85
CA VAL A 3 -15.76 3.26 -19.81
C VAL A 3 -16.28 3.26 -18.37
N ASN A 4 -15.74 2.38 -17.52
CA ASN A 4 -16.17 2.25 -16.12
C ASN A 4 -15.94 3.52 -15.29
N ARG A 5 -14.97 4.37 -15.68
CA ARG A 5 -14.68 5.64 -14.98
C ARG A 5 -15.53 6.81 -15.49
N ILE A 6 -16.05 6.71 -16.72
CA ILE A 6 -17.02 7.67 -17.28
C ILE A 6 -18.41 7.41 -16.73
N LEU A 7 -18.73 6.13 -16.49
CA LEU A 7 -20.00 5.66 -15.96
C LEU A 7 -20.48 6.49 -14.75
N LYS A 8 -21.73 6.94 -14.81
CA LYS A 8 -22.45 7.54 -13.68
C LYS A 8 -23.79 6.85 -13.52
N HIS A 9 -24.21 6.60 -12.27
CA HIS A 9 -25.50 5.98 -11.93
C HIS A 9 -25.80 4.68 -12.71
N GLY A 10 -24.78 3.86 -12.98
CA GLY A 10 -24.96 2.58 -13.69
C GLY A 10 -25.27 2.68 -15.20
N LYS A 11 -25.34 3.88 -15.80
CA LYS A 11 -25.72 4.09 -17.22
C LYS A 11 -24.61 3.70 -18.21
N LYS A 12 -24.37 2.39 -18.41
CA LYS A 12 -23.28 1.86 -19.27
C LYS A 12 -23.42 2.28 -20.74
N SER A 13 -24.63 2.16 -21.30
CA SER A 13 -24.89 2.53 -22.70
C SER A 13 -24.50 3.99 -22.99
N LEU A 14 -24.87 4.92 -22.11
CA LEU A 14 -24.52 6.34 -22.26
C LEU A 14 -23.00 6.57 -22.19
N ALA A 15 -22.27 5.86 -21.33
CA ALA A 15 -20.81 5.96 -21.26
C ALA A 15 -20.14 5.50 -22.56
N TYR A 16 -20.62 4.40 -23.16
CA TYR A 16 -20.16 3.95 -24.48
C TYR A 16 -20.45 4.98 -25.57
N GLN A 17 -21.66 5.54 -25.60
CA GLN A 17 -22.04 6.58 -26.57
C GLN A 17 -21.15 7.82 -26.47
N ILE A 18 -20.82 8.27 -25.26
CA ILE A 18 -19.93 9.42 -25.05
C ILE A 18 -18.54 9.14 -25.63
N ILE A 19 -17.96 7.96 -25.35
CA ILE A 19 -16.65 7.59 -25.86
C ILE A 19 -16.67 7.51 -27.39
N TYR A 20 -17.64 6.81 -27.97
CA TYR A 20 -17.72 6.64 -29.42
C TYR A 20 -17.86 7.99 -30.13
N ARG A 21 -18.72 8.87 -29.62
CA ARG A 21 -18.88 10.23 -30.14
C ARG A 21 -17.60 11.06 -29.97
N ALA A 22 -16.88 10.92 -28.86
CA ALA A 22 -15.61 11.62 -28.65
C ALA A 22 -14.53 11.14 -29.63
N VAL A 23 -14.39 9.83 -29.82
CA VAL A 23 -13.45 9.23 -30.78
C VAL A 23 -13.74 9.68 -32.20
N LYS A 24 -15.02 9.68 -32.62
CA LYS A 24 -15.44 10.21 -33.92
C LYS A 24 -15.05 11.68 -34.10
N LYS A 25 -15.22 12.50 -33.06
CA LYS A 25 -14.81 13.91 -33.07
C LYS A 25 -13.31 14.11 -33.15
N ILE A 26 -12.52 13.25 -32.50
CA ILE A 26 -11.06 13.28 -32.60
C ILE A 26 -10.67 13.02 -34.05
N GLN A 27 -11.17 11.92 -34.65
CA GLN A 27 -10.90 11.57 -36.05
C GLN A 27 -11.25 12.72 -37.01
N GLN A 28 -12.39 13.39 -36.81
CA GLN A 28 -12.81 14.53 -37.63
C GLN A 28 -11.92 15.77 -37.47
N LYS A 29 -11.28 15.96 -36.32
CA LYS A 29 -10.50 17.16 -36.01
C LYS A 29 -9.01 17.00 -36.29
N THR A 30 -8.48 15.78 -36.10
CA THR A 30 -7.05 15.51 -36.22
C THR A 30 -6.70 14.76 -37.49
N GLU A 31 -7.68 14.18 -38.19
CA GLU A 31 -7.51 13.33 -39.39
C GLU A 31 -6.60 12.10 -39.20
N THR A 32 -6.09 11.91 -37.99
CA THR A 32 -5.23 10.80 -37.58
C THR A 32 -6.01 9.74 -36.84
N ASN A 33 -5.39 8.56 -36.67
CA ASN A 33 -5.97 7.47 -35.90
C ASN A 33 -6.29 7.93 -34.46
N PRO A 34 -7.57 7.98 -34.05
CA PRO A 34 -7.98 8.53 -32.77
C PRO A 34 -7.56 7.65 -31.59
N LEU A 35 -7.30 6.36 -31.81
CA LEU A 35 -6.73 5.48 -30.79
C LEU A 35 -5.27 5.82 -30.52
N SER A 36 -4.53 6.28 -31.53
CA SER A 36 -3.16 6.78 -31.35
C SER A 36 -3.15 8.04 -30.49
N VAL A 37 -4.01 9.00 -30.82
CA VAL A 37 -4.21 10.24 -30.04
C VAL A 37 -4.58 9.92 -28.59
N LEU A 38 -5.50 8.97 -28.38
CA LEU A 38 -5.90 8.53 -27.05
C LEU A 38 -4.74 7.92 -26.26
N ARG A 39 -3.94 7.03 -26.88
CA ARG A 39 -2.77 6.43 -26.22
C ARG A 39 -1.73 7.49 -25.88
N GLN A 40 -1.45 8.40 -26.80
CA GLN A 40 -0.52 9.51 -26.61
C GLN A 40 -0.97 10.43 -25.46
N ALA A 41 -2.25 10.82 -25.44
CA ALA A 41 -2.81 11.62 -24.35
C ALA A 41 -2.69 10.93 -23.00
N ILE A 42 -3.04 9.63 -22.91
CA ILE A 42 -2.93 8.88 -21.66
C ILE A 42 -1.47 8.78 -21.22
N HIS A 43 -0.54 8.47 -22.13
CA HIS A 43 0.88 8.39 -21.83
C HIS A 43 1.42 9.74 -21.33
N GLY A 44 1.10 10.83 -22.04
CA GLY A 44 1.49 12.19 -21.66
C GLY A 44 0.99 12.59 -20.28
N VAL A 45 -0.24 12.22 -19.90
CA VAL A 45 -0.81 12.57 -18.59
C VAL A 45 -0.36 11.61 -17.47
N THR A 46 0.18 10.42 -17.81
CA THR A 46 0.56 9.41 -16.81
C THR A 46 1.69 9.91 -15.91
N PRO A 47 1.45 10.08 -14.59
CA PRO A 47 2.50 10.42 -13.65
C PRO A 47 3.31 9.17 -13.27
N GLY A 48 4.62 9.32 -13.14
CA GLY A 48 5.50 8.32 -12.51
C GLY A 48 5.62 8.50 -10.99
N ILE A 49 5.29 9.71 -10.50
CA ILE A 49 5.36 10.08 -9.09
C ILE A 49 4.07 10.79 -8.65
N ALA A 50 3.63 10.53 -7.43
CA ALA A 50 2.56 11.28 -6.79
C ALA A 50 3.00 11.74 -5.41
N VAL A 51 2.17 12.58 -4.80
CA VAL A 51 2.32 12.97 -3.40
C VAL A 51 1.21 12.35 -2.57
N LYS A 52 1.55 11.92 -1.36
CA LYS A 52 0.60 11.44 -0.35
C LYS A 52 0.82 12.22 0.93
N ALA A 53 -0.27 12.73 1.50
CA ALA A 53 -0.22 13.38 2.80
C ALA A 53 0.16 12.36 3.89
N ARG A 54 1.19 12.67 4.69
CA ARG A 54 1.62 11.89 5.85
C ARG A 54 1.83 12.83 7.03
N ARG A 55 1.39 12.42 8.22
CA ARG A 55 1.60 13.18 9.45
C ARG A 55 2.92 12.74 10.08
N VAL A 56 3.83 13.69 10.30
CA VAL A 56 5.16 13.46 10.88
C VAL A 56 5.39 14.55 11.93
N GLY A 57 5.71 14.17 13.17
CA GLY A 57 6.05 15.14 14.22
C GLY A 57 4.95 16.18 14.53
N GLY A 58 3.67 15.83 14.32
CA GLY A 58 2.54 16.72 14.59
C GLY A 58 2.02 17.54 13.40
N SER A 59 2.81 17.71 12.33
CA SER A 59 2.44 18.39 11.07
C SER A 59 2.18 17.41 9.91
N THR A 60 1.38 17.83 8.92
CA THR A 60 1.09 17.02 7.73
C THR A 60 1.97 17.46 6.56
N HIS A 61 2.82 16.56 6.06
CA HIS A 61 3.71 16.79 4.94
C HIS A 61 3.25 16.01 3.70
N GLN A 62 3.55 16.54 2.52
CA GLN A 62 3.35 15.84 1.25
C GLN A 62 4.56 14.98 0.96
N VAL A 63 4.41 13.66 1.10
CA VAL A 63 5.49 12.71 0.85
C VAL A 63 5.40 12.24 -0.59
N PRO A 64 6.44 12.44 -1.42
CA PRO A 64 6.51 11.88 -2.77
C PRO A 64 6.48 10.34 -2.71
N ILE A 65 5.81 9.67 -3.65
CA ILE A 65 5.73 8.21 -3.76
C ILE A 65 5.79 7.83 -5.24
N GLU A 66 6.63 6.85 -5.56
CA GLU A 66 6.68 6.25 -6.90
C GLU A 66 5.42 5.45 -7.20
N ILE A 67 4.88 5.60 -8.40
CA ILE A 67 3.64 4.96 -8.80
C ILE A 67 3.90 3.94 -9.90
N GLY A 68 3.42 2.71 -9.72
CA GLY A 68 3.45 1.70 -10.76
C GLY A 68 2.60 2.06 -11.99
N SER A 69 2.97 1.55 -13.16
CA SER A 69 2.36 1.91 -14.45
C SER A 69 0.82 1.77 -14.50
N THR A 70 0.25 0.74 -13.87
CA THR A 70 -1.21 0.52 -13.79
C THR A 70 -1.91 1.61 -12.97
N GLN A 71 -1.32 1.98 -11.83
CA GLN A 71 -1.85 3.03 -10.95
C GLN A 71 -1.69 4.42 -11.59
N GLY A 72 -0.57 4.67 -12.25
CA GLY A 72 -0.33 5.89 -13.02
C GLY A 72 -1.36 6.07 -14.14
N LYS A 73 -1.61 5.02 -14.96
CA LYS A 73 -2.68 5.04 -15.99
C LYS A 73 -4.06 5.31 -15.39
N ALA A 74 -4.36 4.73 -14.22
CA ALA A 74 -5.61 4.95 -13.52
C ALA A 74 -5.78 6.42 -13.04
N LEU A 75 -4.71 7.05 -12.56
CA LEU A 75 -4.68 8.46 -12.20
C LEU A 75 -4.81 9.35 -13.44
N ALA A 76 -4.10 9.04 -14.51
CA ALA A 76 -4.16 9.79 -15.77
C ALA A 76 -5.58 9.87 -16.31
N ILE A 77 -6.27 8.72 -16.38
CA ILE A 77 -7.67 8.66 -16.81
C ILE A 77 -8.56 9.49 -15.87
N ARG A 78 -8.31 9.46 -14.55
CA ARG A 78 -9.09 10.24 -13.58
C ARG A 78 -8.91 11.74 -13.81
N TRP A 79 -7.68 12.20 -14.05
CA TRP A 79 -7.38 13.61 -14.31
C TRP A 79 -7.96 14.08 -15.64
N LEU A 80 -7.80 13.30 -16.71
CA LEU A 80 -8.42 13.58 -18.02
C LEU A 80 -9.94 13.75 -17.90
N LEU A 81 -10.62 12.86 -17.16
CA LEU A 81 -12.06 12.96 -16.96
C LEU A 81 -12.46 14.13 -16.08
N ALA A 82 -11.68 14.46 -15.05
CA ALA A 82 -11.94 15.62 -14.20
C ALA A 82 -11.78 16.93 -14.98
N ALA A 83 -10.71 17.07 -15.75
CA ALA A 83 -10.46 18.20 -16.66
C ALA A 83 -11.59 18.33 -17.69
N SER A 84 -11.93 17.23 -18.37
CA SER A 84 -13.01 17.21 -19.35
C SER A 84 -14.36 17.64 -18.76
N ARG A 85 -14.65 17.31 -17.50
CA ARG A 85 -15.91 17.70 -16.85
C ARG A 85 -15.96 19.20 -16.52
N LYS A 86 -14.82 19.77 -16.10
CA LYS A 86 -14.69 21.20 -15.75
C LYS A 86 -14.68 22.10 -16.97
N ARG A 87 -14.25 21.60 -18.13
CA ARG A 87 -14.15 22.37 -19.37
C ARG A 87 -15.51 22.96 -19.80
N PRO A 88 -15.58 24.20 -20.30
CA PRO A 88 -16.79 24.74 -20.92
C PRO A 88 -17.11 24.02 -22.24
N GLY A 89 -18.39 23.96 -22.62
CA GLY A 89 -18.83 23.39 -23.90
C GLY A 89 -20.13 22.60 -23.84
N ARG A 90 -20.68 22.32 -25.03
CA ARG A 90 -22.06 21.81 -25.23
C ARG A 90 -22.34 20.44 -24.60
N ASN A 91 -21.46 19.45 -24.81
CA ASN A 91 -21.69 18.10 -24.32
C ASN A 91 -20.39 17.41 -23.90
N MET A 92 -20.52 16.35 -23.08
CA MET A 92 -19.37 15.63 -22.54
C MET A 92 -18.46 15.02 -23.62
N ALA A 93 -19.03 14.58 -24.75
CA ALA A 93 -18.24 14.02 -25.84
C ALA A 93 -17.30 15.06 -26.47
N PHE A 94 -17.80 16.29 -26.68
CA PHE A 94 -17.00 17.41 -27.19
C PHE A 94 -15.92 17.84 -26.21
N LYS A 95 -16.27 17.92 -24.91
CA LYS A 95 -15.30 18.29 -23.87
C LYS A 95 -14.18 17.25 -23.77
N LEU A 96 -14.55 15.97 -23.77
CA LEU A 96 -13.61 14.84 -23.72
C LEU A 96 -12.71 14.79 -24.95
N SER A 97 -13.26 14.93 -26.16
CA SER A 97 -12.45 14.94 -27.38
C SER A 97 -11.47 16.11 -27.41
N SER A 98 -11.89 17.29 -26.96
CA SER A 98 -11.03 18.48 -26.94
C SER A 98 -9.89 18.31 -25.93
N GLU A 99 -10.19 17.84 -24.71
CA GLU A 99 -9.16 17.60 -23.70
C GLU A 99 -8.15 16.53 -24.12
N LEU A 100 -8.60 15.46 -24.79
CA LEU A 100 -7.71 14.41 -25.30
C LEU A 100 -6.78 14.92 -26.41
N VAL A 101 -7.28 15.76 -27.31
CA VAL A 101 -6.46 16.35 -28.39
C VAL A 101 -5.43 17.31 -27.80
N ASP A 102 -5.83 18.15 -26.84
CA ASP A 102 -4.92 19.07 -26.16
C ASP A 102 -3.84 18.29 -25.38
N ALA A 103 -4.25 17.27 -24.62
CA ALA A 103 -3.32 16.43 -23.87
C ALA A 103 -2.33 15.67 -24.76
N ALA A 104 -2.76 15.21 -25.94
CA ALA A 104 -1.85 14.58 -26.90
C ALA A 104 -0.78 15.56 -27.42
N LYS A 105 -1.09 16.86 -27.48
CA LYS A 105 -0.15 17.93 -27.85
C LYS A 105 0.68 18.45 -26.66
N GLY A 106 0.55 17.84 -25.48
CA GLY A 106 1.26 18.28 -24.28
C GLY A 106 0.66 19.51 -23.61
N SER A 107 -0.62 19.82 -23.84
CA SER A 107 -1.32 20.94 -23.19
C SER A 107 -2.65 20.50 -22.57
N GLY A 108 -3.34 21.41 -21.89
CA GLY A 108 -4.61 21.13 -21.22
C GLY A 108 -4.49 20.98 -19.70
N ASP A 109 -5.65 20.93 -19.04
CA ASP A 109 -5.73 20.94 -17.58
C ASP A 109 -5.19 19.63 -16.98
N ALA A 110 -5.37 18.51 -17.69
CA ALA A 110 -4.85 17.22 -17.25
C ALA A 110 -3.31 17.17 -17.26
N ILE A 111 -2.67 17.77 -18.26
CA ILE A 111 -1.19 17.87 -18.34
C ILE A 111 -0.67 18.81 -17.25
N ARG A 112 -1.30 19.98 -17.09
CA ARG A 112 -0.95 20.92 -16.00
C ARG A 112 -1.02 20.24 -14.64
N LYS A 113 -2.03 19.39 -14.43
CA LYS A 113 -2.16 18.65 -13.17
C LYS A 113 -1.02 17.66 -12.92
N ARG A 114 -0.54 16.98 -13.97
CA ARG A 114 0.64 16.11 -13.88
C ARG A 114 1.89 16.91 -13.53
N GLU A 115 2.11 18.03 -14.19
CA GLU A 115 3.26 18.92 -13.95
C GLU A 115 3.27 19.51 -12.55
N GLU A 116 2.12 19.99 -12.07
CA GLU A 116 1.95 20.44 -10.67
C GLU A 116 2.32 19.34 -9.67
N THR A 117 1.89 18.09 -9.96
CA THR A 117 2.17 16.95 -9.09
C THR A 117 3.66 16.62 -9.07
N HIS A 118 4.32 16.66 -10.22
CA HIS A 118 5.78 16.48 -10.31
C HIS A 118 6.53 17.59 -9.58
N ARG A 119 6.17 18.86 -9.81
CA ARG A 119 6.78 20.00 -9.12
C ARG A 119 6.62 19.90 -7.60
N MET A 120 5.44 19.50 -7.13
CA MET A 120 5.17 19.29 -5.71
C MET A 120 5.98 18.13 -5.14
N ALA A 121 6.15 17.06 -5.90
CA ALA A 121 6.97 15.92 -5.51
C ALA A 121 8.46 16.29 -5.44
N GLU A 122 8.97 17.07 -6.38
CA GLU A 122 10.34 17.58 -6.39
C GLU A 122 10.62 18.52 -5.21
N ALA A 123 9.71 19.46 -4.94
CA ALA A 123 9.82 20.39 -3.81
C ALA A 123 9.88 19.66 -2.45
N ASN A 124 9.23 18.50 -2.35
CA ASN A 124 9.18 17.69 -1.13
C ASN A 124 10.10 16.46 -1.20
N ARG A 125 11.08 16.42 -2.12
CA ARG A 125 12.00 15.28 -2.30
C ARG A 125 12.74 14.91 -1.02
N ALA A 126 13.03 15.88 -0.16
CA ALA A 126 13.64 15.65 1.16
C ALA A 126 12.81 14.69 2.01
N PHE A 127 11.48 14.71 1.91
CA PHE A 127 10.58 13.84 2.68
C PHE A 127 10.44 12.43 2.07
N ALA A 128 11.13 12.10 0.98
CA ALA A 128 11.05 10.79 0.34
C ALA A 128 11.48 9.63 1.27
N HIS A 129 12.34 9.88 2.25
CA HIS A 129 12.72 8.86 3.23
C HIS A 129 11.55 8.44 4.13
N PHE A 130 10.57 9.33 4.37
CA PHE A 130 9.33 8.98 5.06
C PHE A 130 8.40 8.08 4.22
N GLN A 131 8.75 7.74 2.97
CA GLN A 131 8.08 6.65 2.27
C GLN A 131 8.30 5.30 2.98
N LYS A 132 9.50 5.08 3.55
CA LYS A 132 9.99 3.79 4.02
C LYS A 132 9.55 3.38 5.43
N GLU A 133 8.80 4.22 6.15
CA GLU A 133 7.99 3.73 7.27
C GLU A 133 6.83 2.92 6.67
N PHE A 134 7.13 1.65 6.38
CA PHE A 134 6.18 0.61 6.06
C PHE A 134 5.90 -0.17 7.34
N VAL A 135 4.68 -0.01 7.86
CA VAL A 135 3.89 -1.21 8.16
C VAL A 135 3.45 -1.73 6.79
N HIS A 136 3.97 -2.90 6.39
CA HIS A 136 3.67 -3.52 5.10
C HIS A 136 2.16 -3.83 4.98
N PHE A 137 1.49 -3.24 3.98
CA PHE A 137 0.25 -3.75 3.42
C PHE A 137 0.33 -3.68 1.90
N SER A 138 0.55 -4.83 1.26
CA SER A 138 0.32 -5.02 -0.17
C SER A 138 -1.01 -5.75 -0.37
N GLY A 139 -1.84 -5.28 -1.30
CA GLY A 139 -3.06 -5.99 -1.67
C GLY A 139 -3.94 -5.29 -2.72
N SER A 140 -3.90 -5.78 -3.95
CA SER A 140 -5.07 -5.91 -4.85
C SER A 140 -4.71 -7.02 -5.85
N GLN A 141 -5.44 -8.10 -6.13
CA GLN A 141 -6.75 -8.67 -5.76
C GLN A 141 -6.52 -10.19 -5.74
N ARG A 142 -6.92 -10.98 -4.75
CA ARG A 142 -8.23 -11.63 -4.55
C ARG A 142 -8.06 -12.45 -3.26
N SER A 143 -9.08 -12.45 -2.40
CA SER A 143 -9.03 -12.71 -0.95
C SER A 143 -8.26 -11.65 -0.17
N ALA A 144 -8.96 -10.99 0.74
CA ALA A 144 -8.30 -10.19 1.76
C ALA A 144 -7.36 -11.14 2.54
N PRO A 145 -6.06 -10.82 2.66
CA PRO A 145 -5.18 -11.63 3.49
C PRO A 145 -5.74 -11.63 4.91
N ILE A 146 -5.88 -12.81 5.51
CA ILE A 146 -6.28 -12.92 6.90
C ILE A 146 -5.05 -12.50 7.71
N ALA A 147 -5.13 -11.31 8.30
CA ALA A 147 -4.16 -10.84 9.28
C ALA A 147 -4.67 -11.26 10.65
N THR A 148 -3.93 -12.11 11.34
CA THR A 148 -4.21 -12.47 12.73
C THR A 148 -3.10 -11.96 13.62
N ALA A 149 -3.46 -11.48 14.80
CA ALA A 149 -2.49 -11.27 15.86
C ALA A 149 -1.86 -12.62 16.19
N VAL A 150 -0.54 -12.62 16.38
CA VAL A 150 0.21 -13.76 16.88
C VAL A 150 0.60 -13.42 18.30
N ASP A 151 0.10 -14.21 19.24
CA ASP A 151 0.49 -14.11 20.64
C ASP A 151 1.95 -14.56 20.85
N ILE A 152 2.49 -14.24 22.02
CA ILE A 152 3.77 -14.80 22.45
C ILE A 152 3.62 -16.31 22.57
N GLY A 153 4.48 -17.06 21.90
CA GLY A 153 4.40 -18.53 21.89
C GLY A 153 5.40 -19.18 20.95
N ILE A 154 5.30 -20.50 20.84
CA ILE A 154 6.20 -21.32 20.01
C ILE A 154 5.61 -21.49 18.62
N LEU A 155 6.42 -21.21 17.60
CA LEU A 155 6.12 -21.53 16.20
C LEU A 155 6.98 -22.71 15.74
N ARG A 156 6.32 -23.75 15.23
CA ARG A 156 6.98 -24.88 14.58
C ARG A 156 6.75 -24.81 13.08
N ILE A 157 7.83 -24.77 12.31
CA ILE A 157 7.80 -24.71 10.84
C ILE A 157 8.52 -25.94 10.31
N ARG A 158 7.92 -26.65 9.35
CA ARG A 158 8.58 -27.76 8.66
C ARG A 158 9.26 -27.24 7.39
N LEU A 159 10.58 -27.37 7.31
CA LEU A 159 11.39 -27.01 6.14
C LEU A 159 12.24 -28.22 5.74
N ASN A 160 12.13 -28.68 4.49
CA ASN A 160 12.89 -29.83 3.96
C ASN A 160 12.83 -31.07 4.86
N ASP A 161 11.63 -31.43 5.32
CA ASP A 161 11.37 -32.55 6.24
C ASP A 161 11.95 -32.44 7.66
N GLN A 162 12.53 -31.29 8.02
CA GLN A 162 12.98 -30.99 9.38
C GLN A 162 12.05 -30.00 10.07
N TRP A 163 11.76 -30.24 11.35
CA TRP A 163 11.02 -29.32 12.18
C TRP A 163 11.96 -28.26 12.76
N LEU A 164 11.66 -27.00 12.47
CA LEU A 164 12.30 -25.84 13.07
C LEU A 164 11.37 -25.26 14.13
N THR A 165 11.88 -25.13 15.37
CA THR A 165 11.15 -24.56 16.50
C THR A 165 11.68 -23.16 16.82
N MET A 166 10.79 -22.17 16.88
CA MET A 166 11.10 -20.77 17.17
C MET A 166 10.24 -20.24 18.32
N ALA A 167 10.84 -19.46 19.22
CA ALA A 167 10.13 -18.66 20.22
C ALA A 167 9.77 -17.30 19.60
N LEU A 168 8.48 -16.92 19.60
CA LEU A 168 8.01 -15.65 19.07
C LEU A 168 7.58 -14.70 20.19
N MET A 169 8.02 -13.44 20.13
CA MET A 169 7.69 -12.41 21.13
C MET A 169 6.48 -11.56 20.74
N GLY A 170 5.50 -12.20 20.09
CA GLY A 170 4.28 -11.60 19.58
C GLY A 170 4.47 -10.83 18.26
N GLY A 171 3.37 -10.62 17.54
CA GLY A 171 3.39 -9.97 16.24
C GLY A 171 2.12 -10.15 15.42
N PHE A 172 2.28 -10.19 14.10
CA PHE A 172 1.20 -10.37 13.13
C PHE A 172 1.59 -11.42 12.11
N ALA A 173 0.68 -12.37 11.86
CA ALA A 173 0.80 -13.29 10.74
C ALA A 173 -0.15 -12.85 9.63
N ARG A 174 0.37 -12.84 8.41
CA ARG A 174 -0.37 -12.59 7.17
C ARG A 174 -0.37 -13.86 6.34
N ILE A 175 -1.55 -14.36 6.04
CA ILE A 175 -1.73 -15.54 5.18
C ILE A 175 -2.32 -15.07 3.84
N GLY A 176 -1.64 -15.35 2.74
CA GLY A 176 -2.14 -15.05 1.40
C GLY A 176 -1.17 -15.46 0.28
N ASN A 177 -1.70 -15.73 -0.92
CA ASN A 177 -0.91 -16.17 -2.08
C ASN A 177 -0.04 -17.42 -1.83
N ASN A 178 -0.57 -18.44 -1.16
CA ASN A 178 0.19 -19.64 -0.75
C ASN A 178 1.45 -19.34 0.09
N GLU A 179 1.52 -18.15 0.68
CA GLU A 179 2.63 -17.68 1.50
C GLU A 179 2.10 -17.31 2.90
N ILE A 180 2.88 -17.64 3.93
CA ILE A 180 2.66 -17.20 5.31
C ILE A 180 3.81 -16.26 5.66
N THR A 181 3.50 -14.99 5.88
CA THR A 181 4.47 -14.00 6.36
C THR A 181 4.20 -13.73 7.84
N VAL A 182 5.15 -14.00 8.72
CA VAL A 182 5.05 -13.67 10.16
C VAL A 182 5.97 -12.50 10.47
N LEU A 183 5.39 -11.40 10.94
CA LEU A 183 6.09 -10.20 11.38
C LEU A 183 6.04 -10.16 12.91
N VAL A 184 7.16 -10.41 13.56
CA VAL A 184 7.26 -10.42 15.02
C VAL A 184 8.12 -9.27 15.52
N ASN A 185 7.88 -8.86 16.77
CA ASN A 185 8.74 -7.88 17.42
C ASN A 185 10.14 -8.45 17.68
N ASP A 186 10.20 -9.75 18.00
CA ASP A 186 11.42 -10.50 18.21
C ASP A 186 11.18 -12.00 18.01
N ALA A 187 12.21 -12.74 17.60
CA ALA A 187 12.15 -14.17 17.32
C ALA A 187 13.52 -14.83 17.57
N GLU A 188 13.52 -15.91 18.37
CA GLU A 188 14.71 -16.70 18.65
C GLU A 188 14.49 -18.14 18.20
N LYS A 189 15.49 -18.73 17.53
CA LYS A 189 15.45 -20.17 17.24
C LYS A 189 15.82 -20.93 18.50
N SER A 190 15.10 -22.02 18.77
CA SER A 190 15.37 -22.89 19.92
C SER A 190 16.83 -23.37 20.03
N SER A 191 17.55 -23.53 18.90
CA SER A 191 18.97 -23.88 18.86
C SER A 191 19.92 -22.78 19.36
N ASP A 192 19.48 -21.53 19.29
CA ASP A 192 20.30 -20.34 19.53
C ASP A 192 20.04 -19.77 20.94
N ILE A 193 19.09 -20.35 21.69
CA ILE A 193 18.73 -19.92 23.05
C ILE A 193 19.65 -20.64 24.05
N ASP A 194 20.38 -19.87 24.87
CA ASP A 194 21.14 -20.41 25.99
C ASP A 194 20.19 -20.86 27.12
N PRO A 195 20.20 -22.16 27.51
CA PRO A 195 19.32 -22.68 28.56
C PRO A 195 19.52 -22.02 29.92
N GLN A 196 20.76 -21.66 30.28
CA GLN A 196 21.06 -21.04 31.57
C GLN A 196 20.55 -19.59 31.60
N GLU A 197 20.77 -18.85 30.51
CA GLU A 197 20.28 -17.47 30.37
C GLU A 197 18.75 -17.41 30.38
N ALA A 198 18.10 -18.33 29.65
CA ALA A 198 16.64 -18.41 29.60
C ALA A 198 16.02 -18.69 30.97
N GLN A 199 16.62 -19.63 31.73
CA GLN A 199 16.16 -19.99 33.07
C GLN A 199 16.36 -18.83 34.06
N GLN A 200 17.52 -18.17 34.02
CA GLN A 200 17.79 -16.99 34.85
C GLN A 200 16.82 -15.84 34.52
N THR A 201 16.55 -15.62 33.24
CA THR A 201 15.58 -14.60 32.78
C THR A 201 14.17 -14.89 33.30
N LEU A 202 13.77 -16.16 33.32
CA LEU A 202 12.49 -16.60 33.88
C LEU A 202 12.38 -16.29 35.38
N GLU A 203 13.41 -16.62 36.15
CA GLU A 203 13.43 -16.35 37.59
C GLU A 203 13.34 -14.85 37.90
N ILE A 204 14.08 -14.02 37.14
CA ILE A 204 14.03 -12.56 37.26
C ILE A 204 12.62 -12.04 36.94
N ALA A 205 12.00 -12.55 35.88
CA ALA A 205 10.65 -12.14 35.48
C ALA A 205 9.58 -12.53 36.51
N GLU A 206 9.71 -13.71 37.14
CA GLU A 206 8.83 -14.13 38.23
C GLU A 206 9.01 -13.28 39.49
N ALA A 207 10.24 -12.96 39.85
CA ALA A 207 10.53 -12.06 40.96
C ALA A 207 9.99 -10.64 40.70
N ALA A 208 10.10 -10.14 39.46
CA ALA A 208 9.56 -8.84 39.05
C ALA A 208 8.03 -8.81 39.12
N LEU A 209 7.35 -9.89 38.72
CA LEU A 209 5.89 -9.98 38.84
C LEU A 209 5.43 -10.00 40.31
N ARG A 210 6.16 -10.67 41.21
CA ARG A 210 5.86 -10.69 42.64
C ARG A 210 6.01 -9.32 43.31
N LYS A 211 6.90 -8.47 42.80
CA LYS A 211 7.18 -7.13 43.30
C LYS A 211 6.37 -6.03 42.60
N ALA A 212 5.62 -6.35 41.55
CA ALA A 212 4.91 -5.36 40.75
C ALA A 212 3.70 -4.81 41.50
N GLU A 213 3.70 -3.51 41.77
CA GLU A 213 2.59 -2.81 42.42
C GLU A 213 1.91 -1.87 41.41
N GLY A 214 0.63 -2.13 41.14
CA GLY A 214 -0.20 -1.30 40.26
C GLY A 214 -0.36 -1.83 38.83
N LYS A 215 -1.48 -1.43 38.21
CA LYS A 215 -2.03 -2.04 36.98
C LYS A 215 -1.04 -2.06 35.79
N ARG A 216 -0.25 -1.00 35.60
CA ARG A 216 0.71 -0.90 34.49
C ARG A 216 1.91 -1.83 34.69
N GLN A 217 2.50 -1.81 35.88
CA GLN A 217 3.67 -2.65 36.21
C GLN A 217 3.30 -4.14 36.15
N THR A 218 2.11 -4.52 36.63
CA THR A 218 1.61 -5.89 36.52
C THR A 218 1.47 -6.35 35.07
N ILE A 219 1.03 -5.48 34.14
CA ILE A 219 0.90 -5.83 32.72
C ILE A 219 2.28 -6.03 32.09
N GLU A 220 3.21 -5.11 32.34
CA GLU A 220 4.59 -5.19 31.81
C GLU A 220 5.32 -6.44 32.36
N ALA A 221 5.17 -6.73 33.67
CA ALA A 221 5.76 -7.92 34.29
C ALA A 221 5.12 -9.23 33.78
N ASN A 222 3.80 -9.27 33.56
CA ASN A 222 3.14 -10.42 32.96
C ASN A 222 3.59 -10.67 31.51
N LEU A 223 3.83 -9.61 30.75
CA LEU A 223 4.36 -9.70 29.39
C LEU A 223 5.79 -10.27 29.40
N ALA A 224 6.65 -9.74 30.27
CA ALA A 224 8.02 -10.23 30.44
C ALA A 224 8.07 -11.70 30.87
N LEU A 225 7.19 -12.10 31.81
CA LEU A 225 7.07 -13.49 32.25
C LEU A 225 6.66 -14.42 31.12
N ARG A 226 5.65 -14.04 30.30
CA ARG A 226 5.23 -14.84 29.15
C ARG A 226 6.35 -15.04 28.13
N ARG A 227 7.15 -13.99 27.87
CA ARG A 227 8.32 -14.06 26.98
C ARG A 227 9.38 -15.03 27.52
N ALA A 228 9.75 -14.88 28.79
CA ALA A 228 10.75 -15.73 29.43
C ALA A 228 10.33 -17.20 29.47
N ARG A 229 9.06 -17.49 29.80
CA ARG A 229 8.50 -18.85 29.75
C ARG A 229 8.57 -19.46 28.37
N THR A 230 8.22 -18.68 27.35
CA THR A 230 8.24 -19.14 25.95
C THR A 230 9.66 -19.50 25.48
N ARG A 231 10.69 -18.76 25.92
CA ARG A 231 12.10 -19.11 25.64
C ARG A 231 12.46 -20.48 26.23
N VAL A 232 12.09 -20.73 27.49
CA VAL A 232 12.33 -22.02 28.17
C VAL A 232 11.55 -23.17 27.52
N GLU A 233 10.27 -22.96 27.20
CA GLU A 233 9.45 -23.98 26.53
C GLU A 233 9.98 -24.30 25.11
N ALA A 234 10.53 -23.33 24.39
CA ALA A 234 11.11 -23.54 23.07
C ALA A 234 12.35 -24.44 23.10
N ILE A 235 13.16 -24.38 24.16
CA ILE A 235 14.30 -25.29 24.37
C ILE A 235 13.79 -26.71 24.63
N ASN A 236 12.82 -26.86 25.52
CA ASN A 236 12.26 -28.17 25.90
C ASN A 236 11.53 -28.86 24.74
N ALA A 237 11.04 -28.10 23.76
CA ALA A 237 10.38 -28.60 22.57
C ALA A 237 11.29 -29.32 21.56
N ILE A 238 12.62 -29.30 21.77
CA ILE A 238 13.61 -30.06 20.97
C ILE A 238 13.75 -31.51 21.47
N SER A 239 13.45 -31.77 22.75
CA SER A 239 13.55 -33.11 23.39
C SER A 239 12.32 -33.97 23.12
#